data_AF-A0A834CHC9-F1
#
_entry.id   AF-A0A834CHC9-F1
#
_cell.length_a   1.000
_cell.length_b   1.000
_cell.length_c   1.000
_cell.angle_alpha   90.00
_cell.angle_beta   90.00
_cell.angle_gamma   90.00
#
_symmetry.space_group_name_H-M   'P 1'
#
loop_
_entity.id
_entity.type
_entity.pdbx_description
1 polymer ?
#
loop_
_entity_poly.entity_id
_entity_poly.type
_entity_poly.pdbx_seq_one_letter_code
_entity_poly.pdbx_strand_id
1 'polypeptide(L)'
;MSTLTKLNALETKVYMEFNRIVGKNLRLEFYDNIDRHSSRLIEIFRSKRGSIGQLLTQLSQQTKTNEPTDIRTLVLRGLPVLLGDNAADFYKTYTGSEDSLQNLDLGILFVEREGVPLPSSLHFCPDSFLIVIEGEKVMDNIEDLPKAVCILFALTYALHLSYPK
;
A
#
# COMPACT_ATOMS: atom_id res chain seq x y z
N MET A 1 28.16 -2.57 2.76
CA MET A 1 27.02 -2.94 1.88
C MET A 1 25.83 -2.11 2.34
N SER A 2 25.29 -1.21 1.51
CA SER A 2 24.28 -0.22 1.96
C SER A 2 22.91 -0.89 2.21
N THR A 3 22.08 -0.25 3.04
CA THR A 3 20.70 -0.69 3.34
C THR A 3 19.87 -0.87 2.07
N LEU A 4 20.05 0.01 1.08
CA LEU A 4 19.40 -0.05 -0.24
C LEU A 4 19.76 -1.33 -1.02
N THR A 5 21.01 -1.80 -0.94
CA THR A 5 21.42 -3.05 -1.61
C THR A 5 20.74 -4.27 -1.00
N LYS A 6 20.52 -4.27 0.32
CA LYS A 6 19.82 -5.36 1.01
C LYS A 6 18.33 -5.39 0.65
N LEU A 7 17.70 -4.21 0.59
CA LEU A 7 16.31 -4.05 0.18
C LEU A 7 16.06 -4.60 -1.23
N ASN A 8 16.86 -4.16 -2.21
CA ASN A 8 16.73 -4.59 -3.60
C ASN A 8 16.94 -6.11 -3.78
N ALA A 9 17.86 -6.69 -3.00
CA ALA A 9 18.11 -8.13 -3.01
C ALA A 9 16.93 -8.93 -2.43
N LEU A 10 16.31 -8.43 -1.35
CA LEU A 10 15.12 -9.06 -0.78
C LEU A 10 13.93 -8.95 -1.72
N GLU A 11 13.65 -7.75 -2.26
CA GLU A 11 12.60 -7.50 -3.26
C GLU A 11 12.69 -8.50 -4.43
N THR A 12 13.89 -8.66 -5.00
CA THR A 12 14.11 -9.58 -6.11
C THR A 12 13.79 -11.03 -5.73
N LYS A 13 14.24 -11.49 -4.55
CA LYS A 13 13.99 -12.86 -4.08
C LYS A 13 12.50 -13.14 -3.90
N VAL A 14 11.77 -12.19 -3.32
CA VAL A 14 10.33 -12.36 -3.07
C VAL A 14 9.56 -12.47 -4.40
N TYR A 15 9.88 -11.64 -5.39
CA TYR A 15 9.25 -11.76 -6.72
C TYR A 15 9.59 -13.07 -7.44
N MET A 16 10.84 -13.54 -7.32
CA MET A 16 11.23 -14.83 -7.88
C MET A 16 10.46 -15.98 -7.22
N GLU A 17 10.27 -15.91 -5.90
CA GLU A 17 9.55 -16.94 -5.17
C GLU A 17 8.05 -16.95 -5.50
N PHE A 18 7.43 -15.76 -5.63
CA PHE A 18 6.08 -15.66 -6.17
C PHE A 18 6.00 -16.30 -7.56
N ASN A 19 6.93 -15.98 -8.46
CA ASN A 19 6.95 -16.55 -9.81
C ASN A 19 7.12 -18.08 -9.78
N ARG A 20 7.95 -18.60 -8.88
CA ARG A 20 8.15 -20.04 -8.70
C ARG A 20 6.88 -20.75 -8.24
N ILE A 21 6.11 -20.14 -7.35
CA ILE A 21 4.87 -20.72 -6.77
C ILE A 21 3.68 -20.55 -7.71
N VAL A 22 3.50 -19.35 -8.27
CA VAL A 22 2.28 -18.96 -9.01
C VAL A 22 2.46 -19.06 -10.54
N GLY A 23 3.70 -19.10 -11.03
CA GLY A 23 4.01 -19.15 -12.47
C GLY A 23 3.78 -17.84 -13.23
N LYS A 24 3.59 -16.72 -12.51
CA LYS A 24 3.28 -15.40 -13.11
C LYS A 24 4.30 -14.33 -12.75
N ASN A 25 4.45 -13.32 -13.62
CA ASN A 25 5.26 -12.15 -13.32
C ASN A 25 4.41 -11.15 -12.52
N LEU A 26 4.54 -11.16 -11.20
CA LEU A 26 3.69 -10.35 -10.33
C LEU A 26 3.74 -8.86 -10.66
N ARG A 27 4.92 -8.29 -10.88
CA ARG A 27 5.04 -6.84 -11.14
C ARG A 27 4.26 -6.46 -12.39
N LEU A 28 4.48 -7.19 -13.49
CA LEU A 28 3.77 -6.93 -14.75
C LEU A 28 2.26 -7.09 -14.57
N GLU A 29 1.82 -8.23 -14.03
CA GLU A 29 0.41 -8.53 -13.83
C GLU A 29 -0.27 -7.50 -12.91
N PHE A 30 0.36 -7.16 -11.79
CA PHE A 30 -0.19 -6.21 -10.82
C PHE A 30 -0.38 -4.83 -11.44
N TYR A 31 0.66 -4.28 -12.08
CA TYR A 31 0.61 -2.94 -12.68
C TYR A 31 -0.32 -2.89 -13.90
N ASP A 32 -0.32 -3.92 -14.76
CA ASP A 32 -1.22 -3.96 -15.91
C ASP A 32 -2.69 -4.03 -15.48
N ASN A 33 -3.01 -4.83 -14.45
CA ASN A 33 -4.39 -4.95 -13.97
C ASN A 33 -4.87 -3.66 -13.28
N ILE A 34 -4.05 -3.04 -12.42
CA ILE A 34 -4.46 -1.79 -11.78
C ILE A 34 -4.64 -0.68 -12.81
N ASP A 35 -3.74 -0.55 -13.80
CA ASP A 35 -3.82 0.48 -14.83
C ASP A 35 -5.07 0.27 -15.70
N ARG A 36 -5.32 -0.97 -16.11
CA ARG A 36 -6.51 -1.36 -16.89
C ARG A 36 -7.81 -0.98 -16.22
N HIS A 37 -7.89 -1.10 -14.88
CA HIS A 37 -9.13 -0.90 -14.14
C HIS A 37 -9.26 0.49 -13.50
N SER A 38 -8.19 1.29 -13.47
CA SER A 38 -8.13 2.57 -12.76
C SER A 38 -9.23 3.54 -13.18
N SER A 39 -9.40 3.78 -14.49
CA SER A 39 -10.41 4.73 -14.99
C SER A 39 -11.81 4.38 -14.51
N ARG A 40 -12.18 3.09 -14.59
CA ARG A 40 -13.50 2.62 -14.18
C ARG A 40 -13.69 2.68 -12.67
N LEU A 41 -12.67 2.35 -11.88
CA LEU A 41 -12.72 2.46 -10.42
C LEU A 41 -12.89 3.92 -9.98
N ILE A 42 -12.20 4.85 -10.62
CA ILE A 42 -12.33 6.28 -10.34
C ILE A 42 -13.73 6.80 -10.70
N GLU A 43 -14.34 6.36 -11.80
CA GLU A 43 -15.74 6.66 -12.11
C GLU A 43 -16.69 6.15 -11.01
N ILE A 44 -16.47 4.91 -10.54
CA ILE A 44 -17.24 4.34 -9.43
C ILE A 44 -17.07 5.20 -8.18
N PHE A 45 -15.85 5.61 -7.84
CA PHE A 45 -15.60 6.48 -6.69
C PHE A 45 -16.39 7.79 -6.77
N ARG A 46 -16.39 8.45 -7.94
CA ARG A 46 -17.14 9.70 -8.17
C ARG A 46 -18.66 9.53 -8.12
N SER A 47 -19.16 8.32 -8.40
CA SER A 47 -20.59 8.01 -8.32
C SER A 47 -21.11 7.86 -6.89
N LYS A 48 -20.22 7.56 -5.92
CA LYS A 48 -20.62 7.37 -4.52
C LYS A 48 -21.09 8.67 -3.88
N ARG A 49 -21.92 8.54 -2.86
CA ARG A 49 -22.57 9.64 -2.11
C ARG A 49 -22.48 9.36 -0.61
N GLY A 50 -22.93 10.31 0.21
CA GLY A 50 -22.83 10.21 1.67
C GLY A 50 -21.38 10.23 2.16
N SER A 51 -21.14 9.68 3.35
CA SER A 51 -19.82 9.68 4.00
C SER A 51 -18.74 8.96 3.17
N ILE A 52 -19.08 7.82 2.55
CA ILE A 52 -18.18 7.11 1.63
C ILE A 52 -17.80 8.01 0.44
N GLY A 53 -18.79 8.66 -0.19
CA GLY A 53 -18.55 9.58 -1.30
C GLY A 53 -17.68 10.78 -0.92
N GLN A 54 -17.85 11.31 0.30
CA GLN A 54 -17.01 12.40 0.83
C GLN A 54 -15.55 11.95 1.00
N LEU A 55 -15.31 10.79 1.61
CA LEU A 55 -13.96 10.24 1.78
C LEU A 55 -13.27 10.01 0.43
N LEU A 56 -13.96 9.39 -0.54
CA LEU A 56 -13.43 9.14 -1.88
C LEU A 56 -13.15 10.44 -2.66
N THR A 57 -13.96 11.47 -2.44
CA THR A 57 -13.74 12.80 -3.02
C THR A 57 -12.50 13.46 -2.42
N GLN A 58 -12.32 13.38 -1.10
CA GLN A 58 -11.11 13.88 -0.42
C GLN A 58 -9.85 13.19 -0.93
N LEU A 59 -9.87 11.86 -1.07
CA LEU A 59 -8.76 11.11 -1.67
C LEU A 59 -8.44 11.59 -3.09
N SER A 60 -9.48 11.75 -3.92
CA SER A 60 -9.31 12.20 -5.31
C SER A 60 -8.73 13.61 -5.42
N GLN A 61 -9.03 14.51 -4.48
CA GLN A 61 -8.50 15.88 -4.44
C GLN A 61 -7.01 15.94 -4.05
N GLN A 62 -6.50 14.91 -3.38
CA GLN A 62 -5.09 14.82 -2.98
C GLN A 62 -4.20 14.34 -4.13
N THR A 63 -4.75 13.55 -5.03
CA THR A 63 -4.08 13.10 -6.26
C THR A 63 -4.11 14.23 -7.29
N LYS A 64 -3.11 15.11 -7.25
CA LYS A 64 -3.07 16.33 -8.08
C LYS A 64 -2.43 16.12 -9.47
N THR A 65 -1.78 14.98 -9.69
CA THR A 65 -1.11 14.68 -10.96
C THR A 65 -1.81 13.55 -11.70
N ASN A 66 -1.57 13.48 -13.01
CA ASN A 66 -1.97 12.35 -13.84
C ASN A 66 -0.82 11.33 -13.98
N GLU A 67 0.17 11.37 -13.11
CA GLU A 67 1.26 10.39 -13.11
C GLU A 67 0.70 8.99 -12.78
N PRO A 68 1.18 7.92 -13.43
CA PRO A 68 0.67 6.57 -13.20
C PRO A 68 0.69 6.15 -11.73
N THR A 69 1.78 6.44 -11.01
CA THR A 69 1.91 6.09 -9.58
C THR A 69 0.86 6.78 -8.70
N ASP A 70 0.52 8.02 -9.01
CA ASP A 70 -0.49 8.80 -8.29
C ASP A 70 -1.89 8.24 -8.51
N ILE A 71 -2.21 7.87 -9.75
CA ILE A 71 -3.48 7.21 -10.12
C ILE A 71 -3.61 5.85 -9.42
N ARG A 72 -2.55 5.03 -9.47
CA ARG A 72 -2.51 3.73 -8.79
C ARG A 72 -2.69 3.88 -7.27
N THR A 73 -2.02 4.88 -6.68
CA THR A 73 -2.16 5.20 -5.25
C THR A 73 -3.59 5.59 -4.92
N LEU A 74 -4.23 6.46 -5.72
CA LEU A 74 -5.64 6.84 -5.52
C LEU A 74 -6.55 5.61 -5.52
N VAL A 75 -6.36 4.72 -6.50
CA VAL A 75 -7.16 3.50 -6.63
C VAL A 75 -6.98 2.60 -5.42
N LEU A 76 -5.73 2.30 -5.04
CA LEU A 76 -5.44 1.45 -3.88
C LEU A 76 -5.98 2.03 -2.58
N ARG A 77 -5.95 3.37 -2.43
CA ARG A 77 -6.53 4.06 -1.26
C ARG A 77 -8.04 4.11 -1.24
N GLY A 78 -8.67 4.17 -2.41
CA GLY A 78 -10.12 4.20 -2.53
C GLY A 78 -10.78 2.84 -2.39
N LEU A 79 -10.07 1.74 -2.66
CA LEU A 79 -10.66 0.39 -2.62
C LEU A 79 -11.25 0.01 -1.24
N PRO A 80 -10.52 0.11 -0.10
CA PRO A 80 -11.10 -0.20 1.21
C PRO A 80 -12.30 0.69 1.54
N VAL A 81 -12.20 1.99 1.25
CA VAL A 81 -13.30 2.95 1.46
C VAL A 81 -14.53 2.57 0.63
N LEU A 82 -14.34 2.15 -0.62
CA LEU A 82 -15.40 1.73 -1.52
C LEU A 82 -16.12 0.46 -1.01
N LEU A 83 -15.36 -0.47 -0.43
CA LEU A 83 -15.85 -1.73 0.11
C LEU A 83 -16.53 -1.59 1.48
N GLY A 84 -16.44 -0.41 2.09
CA GLY A 84 -17.04 -0.11 3.40
C GLY A 84 -16.11 -0.44 4.57
N ASP A 85 -14.84 -0.73 4.29
CA ASP A 85 -13.84 -0.94 5.31
C ASP A 85 -13.44 0.37 5.98
N ASN A 86 -13.01 0.27 7.24
CA ASN A 86 -12.45 1.41 7.94
C ASN A 86 -11.03 1.69 7.44
N ALA A 87 -10.89 2.73 6.62
CA ALA A 87 -9.59 3.11 6.05
C ALA A 87 -8.50 3.38 7.10
N ALA A 88 -8.87 3.75 8.33
CA ALA A 88 -7.90 3.95 9.42
C ALA A 88 -7.20 2.63 9.84
N ASP A 89 -7.82 1.47 9.59
CA ASP A 89 -7.24 0.17 9.90
C ASP A 89 -6.19 -0.24 8.85
N PHE A 90 -6.29 0.30 7.63
CA PHE A 90 -5.38 0.00 6.51
C PHE A 90 -4.20 0.97 6.40
N TYR A 91 -4.38 2.21 6.82
CA TYR A 91 -3.35 3.26 6.73
C TYR A 91 -2.93 3.69 8.13
N LYS A 92 -1.99 2.94 8.72
CA LYS A 92 -1.40 3.25 10.02
C LYS A 92 -0.04 3.95 9.88
N THR A 93 0.20 4.94 10.72
CA THR A 93 1.48 5.67 10.81
C THR A 93 2.50 4.88 11.62
N TYR A 94 3.74 4.79 11.15
CA TYR A 94 4.86 4.35 11.97
C TYR A 94 5.37 5.51 12.84
N THR A 95 5.26 5.38 14.17
CA THR A 95 5.63 6.42 15.14
C THR A 95 7.08 6.31 15.62
N GLY A 96 7.86 5.35 15.12
CA GLY A 96 9.21 5.08 15.62
C GLY A 96 9.26 4.25 16.90
N SER A 97 8.13 3.79 17.42
CA SER A 97 8.03 2.93 18.60
C SER A 97 7.54 1.53 18.26
N GLU A 98 8.01 0.52 18.99
CA GLU A 98 7.57 -0.88 18.88
C GLU A 98 6.06 -1.03 19.08
N ASP A 99 5.43 -0.13 19.85
CA ASP A 99 3.98 -0.11 20.05
C ASP A 99 3.18 0.09 18.75
N SER A 100 3.77 0.73 17.73
CA SER A 100 3.14 0.88 16.41
C SER A 100 3.13 -0.43 15.59
N LEU A 101 3.96 -1.40 15.99
CA LEU A 101 4.09 -2.71 15.34
C LEU A 101 3.31 -3.79 16.10
N GLN A 102 3.10 -3.61 17.41
CA GLN A 102 2.38 -4.57 18.26
C GLN A 102 0.97 -4.86 17.73
N ASN A 103 0.60 -6.14 17.73
CA ASN A 103 -0.70 -6.65 17.28
C ASN A 103 -0.98 -6.48 15.78
N LEU A 104 0.05 -6.30 14.95
CA LEU A 104 -0.10 -6.28 13.49
C LEU A 104 0.40 -7.59 12.87
N ASP A 105 -0.52 -8.47 12.50
CA ASP A 105 -0.18 -9.74 11.85
C ASP A 105 0.40 -9.50 10.44
N LEU A 106 -0.15 -8.53 9.71
CA LEU A 106 0.28 -8.15 8.37
C LEU A 106 -0.15 -6.71 8.10
N GLY A 107 0.75 -5.86 7.62
CA GLY A 107 0.36 -4.52 7.21
C GLY A 107 1.43 -3.68 6.55
N ILE A 108 0.98 -2.60 5.91
CA ILE A 108 1.83 -1.54 5.37
C ILE A 108 1.69 -0.35 6.30
N LEU A 109 2.81 0.10 6.86
CA LEU A 109 2.87 1.36 7.59
C LEU A 109 3.56 2.40 6.72
N PHE A 110 3.15 3.65 6.84
CA PHE A 110 3.86 4.76 6.22
C PHE A 110 4.69 5.50 7.27
N VAL A 111 5.83 6.00 6.82
CA VAL A 111 6.77 6.79 7.62
C VAL A 111 6.52 8.26 7.32
N GLU A 112 6.19 9.03 8.35
CA GLU A 112 5.94 10.45 8.22
C GLU A 112 7.22 11.23 7.90
N ARG A 113 7.06 12.31 7.13
CA ARG A 113 8.13 13.29 6.90
C ARG A 113 8.34 14.13 8.15
N GLU A 114 9.56 14.12 8.67
CA GLU A 114 9.93 14.91 9.85
C GLU A 114 9.62 16.41 9.62
N GLY A 115 8.82 17.02 10.50
CA GLY A 115 8.58 18.47 10.51
C GLY A 115 7.32 19.00 9.79
N VAL A 116 6.42 18.14 9.29
CA VAL A 116 5.13 18.60 8.71
C VAL A 116 3.94 17.94 9.44
N PRO A 117 3.20 18.67 10.30
CA PRO A 117 1.97 18.16 10.87
C PRO A 117 0.93 18.02 9.75
N LEU A 118 0.47 16.80 9.48
CA LEU A 118 -0.58 16.57 8.50
C LEU A 118 -1.95 16.88 9.14
N PRO A 119 -2.73 17.82 8.59
CA PRO A 119 -4.09 18.01 9.05
C PRO A 119 -4.90 16.84 8.50
N SER A 120 -5.51 16.06 9.38
CA SER A 120 -6.37 14.89 9.09
C SER A 120 -5.68 13.67 8.45
N SER A 121 -6.07 12.49 8.94
CA SER A 121 -5.69 11.12 8.57
C SER A 121 -5.98 10.70 7.13
N LEU A 122 -6.03 11.67 6.21
CA LEU A 122 -6.28 11.46 4.80
C LEU A 122 -5.21 12.14 3.94
N HIS A 123 -4.54 13.20 4.39
CA HIS A 123 -3.45 13.82 3.64
C HIS A 123 -2.20 12.94 3.77
N PHE A 124 -1.81 12.22 2.72
CA PHE A 124 -0.65 11.34 2.75
C PHE A 124 0.25 11.58 1.56
N CYS A 125 1.37 12.26 1.81
CA CYS A 125 2.56 12.13 1.01
C CYS A 125 3.67 11.68 1.96
N PRO A 126 3.70 10.39 2.33
CA PRO A 126 4.69 9.89 3.28
C PRO A 126 6.08 9.88 2.64
N ASP A 127 7.11 9.86 3.48
CA ASP A 127 8.50 9.79 2.99
C ASP A 127 8.85 8.41 2.45
N SER A 128 8.30 7.37 3.08
CA SER A 128 8.44 6.00 2.63
C SER A 128 7.39 5.09 3.26
N PHE A 129 7.36 3.84 2.84
CA PHE A 129 6.54 2.78 3.38
C PHE A 129 7.42 1.66 3.95
N LEU A 130 6.86 0.93 4.91
CA LEU A 130 7.44 -0.28 5.47
C LEU A 130 6.38 -1.38 5.54
N ILE A 131 6.82 -2.63 5.50
CA ILE A 131 5.99 -3.82 5.60
C ILE A 131 6.29 -4.51 6.93
N VAL A 132 5.22 -4.80 7.67
CA VAL A 132 5.25 -5.53 8.94
C VAL A 132 4.56 -6.88 8.77
N ILE A 133 5.16 -7.92 9.34
CA ILE A 133 4.57 -9.26 9.46
C ILE A 133 4.78 -9.73 10.90
N GLU A 134 3.72 -10.15 11.57
CA GLU A 134 3.74 -10.64 12.96
C GLU A 134 4.47 -9.69 13.94
N GLY A 135 4.24 -8.39 13.79
CA GLY A 135 4.88 -7.34 14.59
C GLY A 135 6.33 -7.02 14.23
N GLU A 136 6.91 -7.71 13.24
CA GLU A 136 8.30 -7.51 12.83
C GLU A 136 8.40 -6.72 11.52
N LYS A 137 9.33 -5.76 11.48
CA LYS A 137 9.62 -4.98 10.26
C LYS A 137 10.40 -5.84 9.26
N VAL A 138 9.71 -6.33 8.24
CA VAL A 138 10.28 -7.20 7.20
C VAL A 138 10.95 -6.39 6.08
N MET A 139 10.39 -5.23 5.74
CA MET A 139 10.91 -4.36 4.69
C MET A 139 10.67 -2.90 5.02
N ASP A 140 11.62 -2.02 4.68
CA ASP A 140 11.53 -0.58 4.92
C ASP A 140 12.02 0.24 3.72
N ASN A 141 11.86 1.58 3.80
CA ASN A 141 12.30 2.52 2.77
C ASN A 141 11.70 2.24 1.37
N ILE A 142 10.46 1.75 1.31
CA ILE A 142 9.74 1.52 0.06
C ILE A 142 9.21 2.87 -0.43
N GLU A 143 9.41 3.17 -1.72
CA GLU A 143 9.21 4.51 -2.29
C GLU A 143 7.73 4.91 -2.45
N ASP A 144 6.86 3.97 -2.80
CA ASP A 144 5.45 4.25 -3.10
C ASP A 144 4.51 3.14 -2.64
N LEU A 145 3.23 3.51 -2.46
CA LEU A 145 2.19 2.60 -2.00
C LEU A 145 1.94 1.45 -3.00
N PRO A 146 1.81 1.67 -4.33
CA PRO A 146 1.67 0.59 -5.29
C PRO A 146 2.75 -0.48 -5.17
N LYS A 147 4.01 -0.09 -5.00
CA LYS A 147 5.13 -1.00 -4.79
C LYS A 147 5.01 -1.73 -3.47
N ALA A 148 4.68 -1.04 -2.37
CA ALA A 148 4.47 -1.67 -1.07
C ALA A 148 3.38 -2.74 -1.12
N VAL A 149 2.23 -2.44 -1.75
CA VAL A 149 1.14 -3.41 -1.94
C VAL A 149 1.57 -4.58 -2.82
N CYS A 150 2.27 -4.32 -3.92
CA CYS A 150 2.78 -5.37 -4.81
C CYS A 150 3.72 -6.34 -4.07
N ILE A 151 4.63 -5.82 -3.25
CA ILE A 151 5.54 -6.65 -2.44
C ILE A 151 4.77 -7.40 -1.35
N LEU A 152 3.78 -6.79 -0.69
CA LEU A 152 2.94 -7.47 0.30
C LEU A 152 2.22 -8.68 -0.30
N PHE A 153 1.66 -8.53 -1.51
CA PHE A 153 1.10 -9.64 -2.28
C PHE A 153 2.15 -10.73 -2.50
N ALA A 154 3.34 -10.35 -2.95
CA ALA A 154 4.43 -11.29 -3.19
C ALA A 154 4.79 -12.08 -1.91
N LEU A 155 4.94 -11.40 -0.78
CA LEU A 155 5.24 -11.97 0.53
C LEU A 155 4.15 -12.93 1.02
N THR A 156 2.88 -12.57 0.85
CA THR A 156 1.74 -13.40 1.27
C THR A 156 1.79 -14.78 0.62
N TYR A 157 2.11 -14.83 -0.68
CA TYR A 157 2.27 -16.10 -1.41
C TYR A 157 3.60 -16.78 -1.10
N ALA A 158 4.70 -16.04 -1.06
CA ALA A 158 6.04 -16.59 -0.83
C ALA A 158 6.19 -17.25 0.55
N LEU A 159 5.52 -16.68 1.57
CA LEU A 159 5.52 -17.21 2.93
C LEU A 159 4.36 -18.18 3.19
N HIS A 160 3.50 -18.42 2.20
CA HIS A 160 2.29 -19.23 2.32
C HIS A 160 1.44 -18.80 3.54
N LEU A 161 1.29 -17.49 3.74
CA LEU A 161 0.53 -16.96 4.86
C LEU A 161 -0.93 -17.41 4.73
N SER A 162 -1.45 -17.99 5.81
CA SER A 162 -2.87 -18.33 5.86
C SER A 162 -3.69 -17.05 5.89
N TYR A 163 -4.74 -16.99 5.07
CA TYR A 163 -5.70 -15.90 5.19
C TYR A 163 -6.37 -16.00 6.58
N PRO A 164 -6.47 -14.90 7.34
CA PRO A 164 -7.22 -14.89 8.59
C PRO A 164 -8.63 -15.43 8.37
N LYS A 165 -9.09 -16.31 9.27
CA LYS A 165 -10.43 -16.90 9.18
C LYS A 165 -11.52 -15.93 9.59
#